data_AF-A0A0U5C3R0-F1
#
_entry.id   AF-A0A0U5C3R0-F1
#
_cell.length_a   1.000
_cell.length_b   1.000
_cell.length_c   1.000
_cell.angle_alpha   90.00
_cell.angle_beta   90.00
_cell.angle_gamma   90.00
#
_symmetry.space_group_name_H-M   'P 1'
#
loop_
_entity.id
_entity.type
_entity.pdbx_description
1 polymer ?
#
loop_
_entity_poly.entity_id
_entity_poly.type
_entity_poly.pdbx_seq_one_letter_code
_entity_poly.pdbx_strand_id
1 'polypeptide(L)'
;MVVDIAALQQRRSWLCTMEDSKDKFIADLISHLTDLSDNLATERGEVENEKRLVAAFKEDLSIARKEIEGFQRAQRKLNYVSVLVDGDGMNFLEELIRDASNGGREAARRLIQSVEGHVQKVDPKTDPNASYKIRVYANVQGLTKVYRDANILREDQDLGPFIQGFNMERTLCDFVDAGNGKECADAKLQG
;
A
#
# COMPACT_ATOMS: atom_id res chain seq x y z
N MET A 1 89.86 -27.40 51.19
CA MET A 1 89.07 -26.40 50.46
C MET A 1 88.33 -25.54 51.48
N VAL A 2 88.72 -24.28 51.63
CA VAL A 2 87.94 -23.33 52.43
C VAL A 2 86.76 -22.91 51.56
N VAL A 3 85.55 -23.14 52.04
CA VAL A 3 84.33 -22.70 51.34
C VAL A 3 84.28 -21.18 51.42
N ASP A 4 84.23 -20.52 50.26
CA ASP A 4 84.09 -19.07 50.18
C ASP A 4 82.63 -18.67 50.45
N ILE A 5 82.37 -18.32 51.71
CA ILE A 5 81.05 -17.94 52.20
C ILE A 5 80.56 -16.65 51.51
N ALA A 6 81.45 -15.73 51.15
CA ALA A 6 81.08 -14.47 50.50
C ALA A 6 80.56 -14.72 49.08
N ALA A 7 81.21 -15.60 48.31
CA ALA A 7 80.75 -16.00 46.99
C ALA A 7 79.37 -16.68 47.02
N LEU A 8 79.10 -17.51 48.04
CA LEU A 8 77.79 -18.15 48.24
C LEU A 8 76.70 -17.13 48.60
N GLN A 9 77.01 -16.14 49.44
CA GLN A 9 76.07 -15.06 49.79
C GLN A 9 75.74 -14.18 48.58
N GLN A 10 76.74 -13.84 47.75
CA GLN A 10 76.52 -13.09 46.52
C GLN A 10 75.63 -13.87 45.53
N ARG A 11 75.87 -15.17 45.34
CA ARG A 11 75.06 -16.01 44.47
C ARG A 11 73.62 -16.17 44.97
N ARG A 12 73.43 -16.30 46.29
CA ARG A 12 72.09 -16.29 46.90
C ARG A 12 71.37 -14.97 46.63
N SER A 13 72.04 -13.82 46.84
CA SER A 13 71.44 -12.51 46.60
C SER A 13 71.00 -12.35 45.13
N TRP A 14 71.83 -12.78 44.17
CA TRP A 14 71.47 -12.78 42.76
C TRP A 14 70.27 -13.68 42.45
N LEU A 15 70.20 -14.90 43.01
CA LEU A 15 69.05 -15.78 42.85
C LEU A 15 67.76 -15.16 43.40
N CYS A 16 67.81 -14.55 44.59
CA CYS A 16 66.65 -13.86 45.17
C CYS A 16 66.17 -12.72 44.25
N THR A 17 67.08 -11.91 43.70
CA THR A 17 66.67 -10.84 42.75
C THR A 17 66.06 -11.38 41.47
N MET A 18 66.48 -12.56 41.02
CA MET A 18 65.91 -13.22 39.84
C MET A 18 64.53 -13.78 40.12
N GLU A 19 64.31 -14.35 41.31
CA GLU A 19 62.98 -14.80 41.78
C GLU A 19 62.02 -13.60 41.89
N ASP A 20 62.43 -12.51 42.53
CA ASP A 20 61.63 -11.27 42.62
C ASP A 20 61.23 -10.73 41.23
N SER A 21 62.15 -10.79 40.27
CA SER A 21 61.88 -10.33 38.90
C SER A 21 60.88 -11.24 38.18
N LYS A 22 60.92 -12.55 38.42
CA LYS A 22 59.96 -13.51 37.86
C LYS A 22 58.59 -13.31 38.47
N ASP A 23 58.53 -13.12 39.78
CA ASP A 23 57.27 -12.91 40.51
C ASP A 23 56.58 -11.63 40.05
N LYS A 24 57.34 -10.54 39.83
CA LYS A 24 56.81 -9.32 39.20
C LYS A 24 56.26 -9.57 37.82
N PHE A 25 57.01 -10.27 36.97
CA PHE A 25 56.55 -10.59 35.61
C PHE A 25 55.28 -11.46 35.61
N ILE A 26 55.18 -12.44 36.52
CA ILE A 26 53.98 -13.26 36.69
C ILE A 26 52.80 -12.40 37.17
N ALA A 27 53.03 -11.50 38.13
CA ALA A 27 51.98 -10.58 38.60
C ALA A 27 51.49 -9.66 37.48
N ASP A 28 52.39 -9.10 36.68
CA ASP A 28 52.06 -8.26 35.52
C ASP A 28 51.26 -9.04 34.47
N LEU A 29 51.66 -10.29 34.19
CA LEU A 29 50.91 -11.17 33.28
C LEU A 29 49.51 -11.49 33.80
N ILE A 30 49.36 -11.78 35.09
CA ILE A 30 48.05 -12.04 35.71
C ILE A 30 47.19 -10.79 35.59
N SER A 31 47.72 -9.61 35.94
CA SER A 31 46.99 -8.34 35.83
C SER A 31 46.48 -8.13 34.40
N HIS A 32 47.34 -8.30 33.40
CA HIS A 32 46.97 -8.12 32.00
C HIS A 32 45.92 -9.15 31.55
N LEU A 33 46.05 -10.42 31.97
CA LEU A 33 45.03 -11.44 31.65
C LEU A 33 43.67 -11.14 32.30
N THR A 34 43.68 -10.61 33.52
CA THR A 34 42.46 -10.13 34.19
C THR A 34 41.83 -8.98 33.42
N ASP A 35 42.61 -7.95 33.06
CA ASP A 35 42.12 -6.80 32.30
C ASP A 35 41.55 -7.22 30.93
N LEU A 36 42.24 -8.12 30.22
CA LEU A 36 41.76 -8.67 28.94
C LEU A 36 40.45 -9.45 29.11
N SER A 37 40.33 -10.25 30.18
CA SER A 37 39.12 -11.01 30.47
C SER A 37 37.94 -10.09 30.76
N ASP A 38 38.15 -9.03 31.54
CA ASP A 38 37.11 -8.07 31.92
C ASP A 38 36.65 -7.22 30.72
N ASN A 39 37.60 -6.77 29.89
CA ASN A 39 37.29 -6.07 28.64
C ASN A 39 36.48 -6.97 27.70
N LEU A 40 36.88 -8.23 27.55
CA LEU A 40 36.18 -9.18 26.68
C LEU A 40 34.76 -9.46 27.20
N ALA A 41 34.57 -9.57 28.52
CA ALA A 41 33.25 -9.71 29.12
C ALA A 41 32.36 -8.49 28.85
N THR A 42 32.92 -7.28 28.95
CA THR A 42 32.22 -6.01 28.69
C THR A 42 31.77 -5.91 27.23
N GLU A 43 32.70 -6.10 26.29
CA GLU A 43 32.42 -6.07 24.85
C GLU A 43 31.36 -7.12 24.43
N ARG A 44 31.41 -8.32 25.03
CA ARG A 44 30.36 -9.33 24.81
C ARG A 44 28.99 -8.85 25.27
N GLY A 45 28.93 -8.16 26.40
CA GLY A 45 27.69 -7.56 26.91
C GLY A 45 27.14 -6.49 25.97
N GLU A 46 28.01 -5.64 25.44
CA GLU A 46 27.63 -4.58 24.49
C GLU A 46 27.09 -5.17 23.18
N VAL A 47 27.79 -6.13 22.58
CA VAL A 47 27.34 -6.82 21.36
C VAL A 47 26.00 -7.53 21.56
N GLU A 48 25.77 -8.15 22.72
CA GLU A 48 24.50 -8.78 23.04
C GLU A 48 23.37 -7.75 23.19
N ASN A 49 23.64 -6.61 23.82
CA ASN A 49 22.69 -5.52 23.92
C ASN A 49 22.33 -4.94 22.54
N GLU A 50 23.33 -4.69 21.68
CA GLU A 50 23.12 -4.23 20.31
C GLU A 50 22.28 -5.20 19.50
N LYS A 51 22.54 -6.52 19.61
CA LYS A 51 21.73 -7.55 18.95
C LYS A 51 20.27 -7.49 19.37
N ARG A 52 20.00 -7.29 20.65
CA ARG A 52 18.62 -7.15 21.17
C ARG A 52 17.94 -5.90 20.62
N LEU A 53 18.64 -4.77 20.59
CA LEU A 53 18.12 -3.52 20.02
C LEU A 53 17.82 -3.68 18.52
N VAL A 54 18.73 -4.29 17.76
CA VAL A 54 18.54 -4.56 16.33
C VAL A 54 17.34 -5.50 16.11
N ALA A 55 17.16 -6.51 16.96
CA ALA A 55 16.01 -7.40 16.87
C ALA A 55 14.68 -6.64 17.11
N ALA A 56 14.62 -5.81 18.16
CA ALA A 56 13.46 -4.98 18.47
C ALA A 56 13.14 -4.01 17.32
N PHE A 57 14.13 -3.28 16.79
CA PHE A 57 13.93 -2.38 15.66
C PHE A 57 13.43 -3.10 14.40
N LYS A 58 13.91 -4.32 14.13
CA LYS A 58 13.42 -5.11 13.00
C LYS A 58 11.96 -5.50 13.16
N GLU A 59 11.54 -5.82 14.39
CA GLU A 59 10.14 -6.12 14.70
C GLU A 59 9.26 -4.88 14.52
N ASP A 60 9.65 -3.75 15.08
CA ASP A 60 8.94 -2.47 14.93
C ASP A 60 8.82 -2.05 13.46
N LEU A 61 9.90 -2.17 12.68
CA LEU A 61 9.87 -1.90 11.25
C LEU A 61 8.93 -2.84 10.49
N SER A 62 8.86 -4.11 10.88
CA SER A 62 7.95 -5.08 10.29
C SER A 62 6.49 -4.72 10.58
N ILE A 63 6.18 -4.29 11.80
CA ILE A 63 4.85 -3.84 12.20
C ILE A 63 4.46 -2.58 11.44
N ALA A 64 5.30 -1.53 11.48
CA ALA A 64 5.05 -0.28 10.78
C ALA A 64 4.85 -0.49 9.27
N ARG A 65 5.61 -1.41 8.66
CA ARG A 65 5.45 -1.75 7.24
C ARG A 65 4.08 -2.38 6.96
N LYS A 66 3.64 -3.32 7.79
CA LYS A 66 2.30 -3.93 7.66
C LYS A 66 1.18 -2.91 7.84
N GLU A 67 1.34 -1.96 8.75
CA GLU A 67 0.39 -0.87 8.95
C GLU A 67 0.31 0.03 7.72
N ILE A 68 1.46 0.45 7.18
CA ILE A 68 1.54 1.25 5.94
C ILE A 68 0.85 0.51 4.78
N GLU A 69 1.12 -0.78 4.60
CA GLU A 69 0.47 -1.60 3.58
C GLU A 69 -1.05 -1.73 3.83
N GLY A 70 -1.47 -1.77 5.10
CA GLY A 70 -2.88 -1.71 5.50
C GLY A 70 -3.54 -0.39 5.07
N PHE A 71 -2.93 0.74 5.43
CA PHE A 71 -3.42 2.07 5.09
C PHE A 71 -3.47 2.32 3.58
N GLN A 72 -2.43 1.94 2.85
CA GLN A 72 -2.41 2.07 1.38
C GLN A 72 -3.52 1.26 0.72
N ARG A 73 -3.79 0.03 1.20
CA ARG A 73 -4.91 -0.78 0.69
C ARG A 73 -6.27 -0.15 1.00
N ALA A 74 -6.44 0.40 2.19
CA ALA A 74 -7.67 1.10 2.56
C ALA A 74 -7.87 2.37 1.71
N GLN A 75 -6.82 3.16 1.53
CA GLN A 75 -6.85 4.38 0.72
C GLN A 75 -7.18 4.09 -0.75
N ARG A 76 -6.60 3.04 -1.35
CA ARG A 76 -6.96 2.62 -2.71
C ARG A 76 -8.45 2.31 -2.88
N LYS A 77 -9.11 1.76 -1.85
CA LYS A 77 -10.55 1.51 -1.88
C LYS A 77 -11.38 2.80 -1.79
N LEU A 78 -10.83 3.84 -1.19
CA LEU A 78 -11.49 5.14 -1.03
C LEU A 78 -11.21 6.09 -2.20
N ASN A 79 -10.17 5.83 -2.99
CA ASN A 79 -9.82 6.60 -4.18
C ASN A 79 -10.68 6.18 -5.37
N TYR A 80 -11.87 6.76 -5.48
CA TYR A 80 -12.71 6.63 -6.66
C TYR A 80 -13.24 7.98 -7.12
N VAL A 81 -13.50 8.08 -8.42
CA VAL A 81 -14.22 9.17 -9.05
C VAL A 81 -15.67 8.72 -9.21
N SER A 82 -16.60 9.51 -8.68
CA SER A 82 -18.04 9.29 -8.89
C SER A 82 -18.54 10.23 -9.98
N VAL A 83 -19.19 9.68 -11.00
CA VAL A 83 -19.84 10.44 -12.07
C VAL A 83 -21.32 10.11 -12.05
N LEU A 84 -22.14 11.15 -11.96
CA LEU A 84 -23.59 11.04 -12.02
C LEU A 84 -24.06 11.70 -13.32
N VAL A 85 -24.89 10.99 -14.08
CA VAL A 85 -25.37 11.41 -15.40
C VAL A 85 -26.89 11.46 -15.41
N ASP A 86 -27.44 12.57 -15.85
CA ASP A 86 -28.85 12.68 -16.22
C ASP A 86 -29.06 12.02 -17.59
N GLY A 87 -29.67 10.84 -17.60
CA GLY A 87 -29.98 10.11 -18.83
C GLY A 87 -31.25 10.58 -19.53
N ASP A 88 -32.12 11.37 -18.88
CA ASP A 88 -33.29 11.97 -19.51
C ASP A 88 -32.88 13.24 -20.29
N GLY A 89 -31.94 14.01 -19.75
CA GLY A 89 -31.38 15.21 -20.37
C GLY A 89 -30.23 14.94 -21.35
N MET A 90 -29.57 13.77 -21.28
CA MET A 90 -28.45 13.40 -22.16
C MET A 90 -28.64 12.01 -22.79
N ASN A 91 -29.39 11.97 -23.89
CA ASN A 91 -29.65 10.74 -24.63
C ASN A 91 -28.37 10.11 -25.22
N PHE A 92 -28.36 8.78 -25.27
CA PHE A 92 -27.29 7.99 -25.90
C PHE A 92 -27.39 8.05 -27.42
N LEU A 93 -26.26 7.77 -28.08
CA LEU A 93 -26.19 7.67 -29.53
C LEU A 93 -27.10 6.56 -30.05
N GLU A 94 -27.85 6.86 -31.10
CA GLU A 94 -28.80 5.94 -31.74
C GLU A 94 -28.16 4.58 -32.11
N GLU A 95 -26.93 4.61 -32.63
CA GLU A 95 -26.18 3.41 -32.99
C GLU A 95 -25.96 2.45 -31.79
N LEU A 96 -25.75 3.01 -30.60
CA LEU A 96 -25.55 2.24 -29.37
C LEU A 96 -26.89 1.69 -28.86
N ILE A 97 -27.97 2.48 -28.96
CA ILE A 97 -29.30 1.99 -28.58
C ILE A 97 -29.74 0.83 -29.50
N ARG A 98 -29.52 0.95 -30.81
CA ARG A 98 -29.87 -0.07 -31.80
C ARG A 98 -29.09 -1.38 -31.64
N ASP A 99 -27.86 -1.32 -31.15
CA ASP A 99 -27.02 -2.49 -30.85
C ASP A 99 -27.30 -3.11 -29.46
N ALA A 100 -28.36 -2.66 -28.80
CA ALA A 100 -28.93 -3.30 -27.62
C ALA A 100 -27.85 -3.60 -26.55
N SER A 101 -27.66 -4.87 -26.18
CA SER A 101 -26.69 -5.26 -25.14
C SER A 101 -25.24 -4.95 -25.48
N ASN A 102 -24.82 -5.08 -26.74
CA ASN A 102 -23.46 -4.71 -27.15
C ASN A 102 -23.27 -3.20 -27.09
N GLY A 103 -24.28 -2.44 -27.53
CA GLY A 103 -24.24 -0.99 -27.48
C GLY A 103 -24.24 -0.44 -26.06
N GLY A 104 -24.94 -1.09 -25.12
CA GLY A 104 -24.86 -0.78 -23.69
C GLY A 104 -23.45 -0.97 -23.13
N ARG A 105 -22.81 -2.11 -23.46
CA ARG A 105 -21.42 -2.39 -23.08
C ARG A 105 -20.46 -1.33 -23.64
N GLU A 106 -20.58 -1.04 -24.93
CA GLU A 106 -19.74 -0.06 -25.60
C GLU A 106 -19.97 1.36 -25.06
N ALA A 107 -21.21 1.73 -24.72
CA ALA A 107 -21.53 3.00 -24.10
C ALA A 107 -20.82 3.16 -22.74
N ALA A 108 -20.88 2.14 -21.88
CA ALA A 108 -20.17 2.15 -20.60
C ALA A 108 -18.65 2.30 -20.81
N ARG A 109 -18.06 1.54 -21.75
CA ARG A 109 -16.63 1.63 -22.07
C ARG A 109 -16.22 3.02 -22.56
N ARG A 110 -17.01 3.63 -23.45
CA ARG A 110 -16.75 4.98 -23.98
C ARG A 110 -16.85 6.04 -22.89
N LEU A 111 -17.85 5.95 -22.01
CA LEU A 111 -18.00 6.89 -20.89
C LEU A 111 -16.81 6.81 -19.93
N ILE A 112 -16.37 5.61 -19.55
CA ILE A 112 -15.20 5.44 -18.68
C ILE A 112 -13.96 6.09 -19.31
N GLN A 113 -13.66 5.78 -20.57
CA GLN A 113 -12.48 6.34 -21.24
C GLN A 113 -12.53 7.87 -21.35
N SER A 114 -13.72 8.42 -21.61
CA SER A 114 -13.92 9.87 -21.69
C SER A 114 -13.70 10.53 -20.33
N VAL A 115 -14.26 9.96 -19.26
CA VAL A 115 -14.09 10.46 -17.89
C VAL A 115 -12.65 10.34 -17.43
N GLU A 116 -11.99 9.20 -17.63
CA GLU A 116 -10.57 8.99 -17.34
C GLU A 116 -9.70 10.06 -17.99
N GLY A 117 -9.89 10.26 -19.30
CA GLY A 117 -9.16 11.28 -20.05
C GLY A 117 -9.47 12.71 -19.62
N HIS A 118 -10.70 12.99 -19.17
CA HIS A 118 -11.08 14.31 -18.64
C HIS A 118 -10.43 14.57 -17.29
N VAL A 119 -10.52 13.62 -16.35
CA VAL A 119 -9.96 13.75 -15.01
C VAL A 119 -8.45 13.91 -15.07
N GLN A 120 -7.74 13.15 -15.89
CA GLN A 120 -6.29 13.31 -16.08
C GLN A 120 -5.89 14.68 -16.63
N LYS A 121 -6.75 15.32 -17.44
CA LYS A 121 -6.50 16.68 -17.94
C LYS A 121 -6.74 17.74 -16.87
N VAL A 122 -7.78 17.57 -16.05
CA VAL A 122 -8.15 18.53 -14.99
C VAL A 122 -7.21 18.42 -13.80
N ASP A 123 -6.87 17.19 -13.40
CA ASP A 123 -5.93 16.89 -12.33
C ASP A 123 -4.93 15.80 -12.76
N PRO A 124 -3.77 16.19 -13.32
CA PRO A 124 -2.71 15.27 -13.71
C PRO A 124 -2.12 14.46 -12.56
N LYS A 125 -2.41 14.80 -11.29
CA LYS A 125 -1.94 14.06 -10.11
C LYS A 125 -2.88 12.92 -9.71
N THR A 126 -4.04 12.81 -10.35
CA THR A 126 -4.97 11.69 -10.11
C THR A 126 -4.26 10.36 -10.39
N ASP A 127 -4.41 9.40 -9.48
CA ASP A 127 -3.87 8.05 -9.65
C ASP A 127 -4.39 7.45 -10.96
N PRO A 128 -3.52 7.01 -11.89
CA PRO A 128 -3.96 6.32 -13.11
C PRO A 128 -4.81 5.07 -12.85
N ASN A 129 -4.71 4.49 -11.64
CA ASN A 129 -5.49 3.33 -11.21
C ASN A 129 -6.72 3.71 -10.36
N ALA A 130 -7.12 4.99 -10.33
CA ALA A 130 -8.35 5.40 -9.67
C ALA A 130 -9.55 4.61 -10.22
N SER A 131 -10.47 4.25 -9.34
CA SER A 131 -11.69 3.56 -9.76
C SER A 131 -12.72 4.58 -10.26
N TYR A 132 -13.36 4.33 -11.40
CA TYR A 132 -14.40 5.21 -11.93
C TYR A 132 -15.77 4.58 -11.78
N LYS A 133 -16.62 5.21 -10.96
CA LYS A 133 -18.00 4.80 -10.75
C LYS A 133 -18.93 5.73 -11.51
N ILE A 134 -19.59 5.19 -12.54
CA ILE A 134 -20.48 5.95 -13.40
C ILE A 134 -21.91 5.49 -13.14
N ARG A 135 -22.79 6.44 -12.83
CA ARG A 135 -24.20 6.15 -12.64
C ARG A 135 -25.07 7.05 -13.50
N VAL A 136 -25.86 6.42 -14.35
CA VAL A 136 -26.84 7.08 -15.21
C VAL A 136 -28.20 6.92 -14.56
N TYR A 137 -28.91 8.03 -14.37
CA TYR A 137 -30.27 8.04 -13.85
C TYR A 137 -31.21 8.50 -14.94
N ALA A 138 -32.25 7.72 -15.22
CA ALA A 138 -33.27 8.11 -16.20
C ALA A 138 -34.61 7.49 -15.82
N ASN A 139 -35.70 8.10 -16.27
CA ASN A 139 -37.00 7.44 -16.31
C ASN A 139 -36.99 6.44 -17.48
N VAL A 140 -36.73 5.16 -17.21
CA VAL A 140 -36.54 4.16 -18.28
C VAL A 140 -37.78 4.02 -19.17
N GLN A 141 -38.98 4.10 -18.59
CA GLN A 141 -40.22 4.00 -19.34
C GLN A 141 -40.41 5.23 -20.26
N GLY A 142 -40.18 6.42 -19.72
CA GLY A 142 -40.24 7.67 -20.47
C GLY A 142 -39.21 7.70 -21.59
N LEU A 143 -37.96 7.35 -21.29
CA LEU A 143 -36.86 7.32 -22.23
C LEU A 143 -37.06 6.27 -23.34
N THR A 144 -37.61 5.10 -23.01
CA THR A 144 -37.99 4.08 -24.02
C THR A 144 -39.02 4.64 -24.99
N LYS A 145 -40.03 5.37 -24.50
CA LYS A 145 -41.02 6.04 -25.35
C LYS A 145 -40.37 7.08 -26.25
N VAL A 146 -39.47 7.90 -25.73
CA VAL A 146 -38.72 8.91 -26.52
C VAL A 146 -37.97 8.26 -27.67
N TYR A 147 -37.29 7.13 -27.44
CA TYR A 147 -36.58 6.41 -28.51
C TYR A 147 -37.52 5.76 -29.54
N ARG A 148 -38.73 5.34 -29.16
CA ARG A 148 -39.74 4.85 -30.12
C ARG A 148 -40.31 5.97 -30.97
N ASP A 149 -40.69 7.08 -30.34
CA ASP A 149 -41.21 8.28 -31.02
C ASP A 149 -40.18 8.82 -32.04
N ALA A 150 -38.88 8.63 -31.77
CA ALA A 150 -37.78 8.98 -32.66
C ALA A 150 -37.44 7.92 -33.74
N ASN A 151 -38.19 6.80 -33.84
CA ASN A 151 -37.90 5.65 -34.72
C ASN A 151 -36.52 5.00 -34.50
N ILE A 152 -35.95 5.13 -33.30
CA ILE A 152 -34.68 4.49 -32.91
C ILE A 152 -34.95 3.05 -32.44
N LEU A 153 -36.00 2.87 -31.63
CA LEU A 153 -36.52 1.57 -31.21
C LEU A 153 -37.84 1.27 -31.93
N ARG A 154 -38.09 -0.01 -32.22
CA ARG A 154 -39.40 -0.46 -32.69
C ARG A 154 -40.39 -0.56 -31.52
N GLU A 155 -41.69 -0.62 -31.83
CA GLU A 155 -42.75 -0.74 -30.82
C GLU A 155 -42.62 -1.98 -29.92
N ASP A 156 -42.08 -3.07 -30.46
CA ASP A 156 -41.84 -4.33 -29.75
C ASP A 156 -40.49 -4.37 -29.00
N GLN A 157 -39.68 -3.30 -29.07
CA GLN A 157 -38.37 -3.21 -28.43
C GLN A 157 -38.37 -2.31 -27.20
N ASP A 158 -37.47 -2.57 -26.25
CA ASP A 158 -37.23 -1.77 -25.06
C ASP A 158 -35.74 -1.55 -24.80
N LEU A 159 -35.44 -0.71 -23.80
CA LEU A 159 -34.06 -0.43 -23.37
C LEU A 159 -33.45 -1.51 -22.47
N GLY A 160 -34.20 -2.56 -22.10
CA GLY A 160 -33.78 -3.59 -21.16
C GLY A 160 -32.45 -4.24 -21.55
N PRO A 161 -32.28 -4.76 -22.78
CA PRO A 161 -31.01 -5.32 -23.23
C PRO A 161 -29.84 -4.32 -23.18
N PHE A 162 -30.08 -3.05 -23.54
CA PHE A 162 -29.07 -2.00 -23.47
C PHE A 162 -28.64 -1.73 -22.03
N ILE A 163 -29.60 -1.56 -21.11
CA ILE A 163 -29.36 -1.35 -19.69
C ILE A 163 -28.60 -2.53 -19.08
N GLN A 164 -28.98 -3.76 -19.41
CA GLN A 164 -28.26 -4.96 -18.97
C GLN A 164 -26.82 -4.98 -19.50
N GLY A 165 -26.62 -4.65 -20.77
CA GLY A 165 -25.29 -4.53 -21.37
C GLY A 165 -24.43 -3.49 -20.64
N PHE A 166 -24.99 -2.31 -20.38
CA PHE A 166 -24.32 -1.24 -19.65
C PHE A 166 -23.90 -1.67 -18.24
N ASN A 167 -24.81 -2.31 -17.49
CA ASN A 167 -24.58 -2.74 -16.11
C ASN A 167 -23.60 -3.94 -16.01
N MET A 168 -23.44 -4.73 -17.07
CA MET A 168 -22.56 -5.91 -17.08
C MET A 168 -21.11 -5.60 -17.47
N GLU A 169 -20.85 -4.51 -18.21
CA GLU A 169 -19.51 -4.25 -18.77
C GLU A 169 -18.44 -4.07 -17.71
N ARG A 170 -18.74 -3.27 -16.67
CA ARG A 170 -17.84 -3.03 -15.56
C ARG A 170 -18.62 -3.02 -14.25
N THR A 171 -17.97 -3.51 -13.19
CA THR A 171 -18.54 -3.61 -11.83
C THR A 171 -18.97 -2.26 -11.23
N LEU A 172 -18.56 -1.13 -11.83
CA LEU A 172 -18.81 0.22 -11.34
C LEU A 172 -19.64 1.10 -12.31
N CYS A 173 -20.27 0.50 -13.32
CA CYS A 173 -21.22 1.20 -14.20
C CYS A 173 -22.64 0.76 -13.88
N ASP A 174 -23.48 1.73 -13.50
CA ASP A 174 -24.88 1.50 -13.14
C ASP A 174 -25.80 2.39 -13.99
N PHE A 175 -26.75 1.82 -14.71
CA PHE A 175 -27.91 2.51 -15.25
C PHE A 175 -29.09 2.21 -14.33
N VAL A 176 -29.62 3.25 -13.72
CA VAL A 176 -30.63 3.20 -12.66
C VAL A 176 -31.91 3.84 -13.15
N ASP A 177 -33.01 3.08 -13.08
CA ASP A 177 -34.33 3.64 -13.29
C ASP A 177 -34.70 4.55 -12.11
N ALA A 178 -34.89 5.84 -12.40
CA ALA A 178 -35.30 6.84 -11.44
C ALA A 178 -36.82 6.78 -11.18
N GLY A 179 -37.57 6.05 -12.01
CA GLY A 179 -39.02 5.92 -11.93
C GLY A 179 -39.78 7.03 -12.66
N ASN A 180 -41.10 6.95 -12.59
CA ASN A 180 -42.01 7.71 -13.46
C ASN A 180 -42.40 9.10 -12.93
N GLY A 181 -41.82 9.57 -11.83
CA GLY A 181 -42.10 10.89 -11.29
C GLY A 181 -41.38 11.98 -12.08
N LYS A 182 -42.02 13.14 -12.22
CA LYS A 182 -41.36 14.33 -12.76
C LYS A 182 -40.20 14.71 -11.82
N GLU A 183 -39.03 15.00 -12.37
CA GLU A 183 -37.80 15.37 -11.61
C GLU A 183 -37.17 14.24 -10.77
N CYS A 184 -37.56 12.98 -10.96
CA CYS A 184 -36.96 11.87 -10.19
C CYS A 184 -35.46 11.66 -10.48
N ALA A 185 -35.03 11.84 -11.74
CA ALA A 185 -33.61 11.79 -12.09
C ALA A 185 -32.86 12.97 -11.45
N ASP A 186 -33.39 14.19 -11.57
CA ASP A 186 -32.83 15.40 -10.96
C ASP A 186 -32.67 15.26 -9.44
N ALA A 187 -33.66 14.71 -8.75
CA ALA A 187 -33.61 14.47 -7.31
C ALA A 187 -32.49 13.49 -6.92
N LYS A 188 -32.14 12.53 -7.77
CA LYS A 188 -31.01 11.61 -7.52
C LYS A 188 -29.65 12.26 -7.77
N LEU A 189 -29.59 13.30 -8.60
CA LEU A 189 -28.38 14.05 -8.89
C LEU A 189 -28.08 15.12 -7.83
N GLN A 190 -29.09 15.58 -7.10
CA GLN A 190 -28.95 16.56 -6.02
C GLN A 190 -28.38 16.00 -4.70
N GLY A 191 -28.43 14.67 -4.51
CA GLY A 191 -27.88 13.98 -3.33
C GLY A 191 -28.93 13.54 -2.33
#